data_AF-A0A1I5Z4K8-F1
#
_entry.id   AF-A0A1I5Z4K8-F1
#
_cell.length_a   1.000
_cell.length_b   1.000
_cell.length_c   1.000
_cell.angle_alpha   90.00
_cell.angle_beta   90.00
_cell.angle_gamma   90.00
#
_symmetry.space_group_name_H-M   'P 1'
#
loop_
_entity.id
_entity.type
_entity.pdbx_description
1 polymer ?
#
loop_
_entity_poly.entity_id
_entity_poly.type
_entity_poly.pdbx_seq_one_letter_code
_entity_poly.pdbx_strand_id
1 'polypeptide(L)'
;MTNSTKTYKTEIDFSKDWDISAPDKYIFQYFHQQLENLEASQLHVHGVKLYTVESGIVVTAIIRHSLPKKLRLEQVVLVVKDKEGKELAKKQFDMELFGELEAFKARPWNFLFEMDDLLVPYDELINEMDFEMAFEYYEKVVKDFELYLDENWSNGLTEDQKEFVQSLVSSLEPIKVNEISIVGFHFEEYAEAVNIFIIIRNAFSDSLTIENLPIQLFDATGDIVCKLGFPIGEFEISSKQARPISLSFSKEIFMKENPDFSSWKIDMLAQTL
;
A
#
# COMPACT_ATOMS: atom_id res chain seq x y z
N MET A 1 -25.36 -18.71 -9.36
CA MET A 1 -25.79 -17.36 -9.79
C MET A 1 -24.50 -16.59 -10.05
N THR A 2 -24.18 -16.29 -11.30
CA THR A 2 -22.97 -15.54 -11.65
C THR A 2 -23.19 -14.08 -11.28
N ASN A 3 -22.49 -13.60 -10.24
CA ASN A 3 -22.38 -12.17 -9.95
C ASN A 3 -21.70 -11.53 -11.16
N SER A 4 -22.48 -10.97 -12.08
CA SER A 4 -21.93 -10.16 -13.16
C SER A 4 -21.47 -8.85 -12.53
N THR A 5 -20.15 -8.70 -12.37
CA THR A 5 -19.52 -7.45 -11.93
C THR A 5 -19.96 -6.33 -12.88
N LYS A 6 -20.48 -5.23 -12.34
CA LYS A 6 -20.94 -4.10 -13.14
C LYS A 6 -19.73 -3.47 -13.86
N THR A 7 -19.79 -3.44 -15.20
CA THR A 7 -18.74 -2.84 -16.03
C THR A 7 -19.18 -1.49 -16.61
N TYR A 8 -18.20 -0.65 -16.93
CA TYR A 8 -18.38 0.73 -17.37
C TYR A 8 -17.56 0.99 -18.64
N LYS A 9 -18.22 1.57 -19.65
CA LYS A 9 -17.55 2.10 -20.83
C LYS A 9 -17.01 3.50 -20.49
N THR A 10 -15.80 3.79 -20.95
CA THR A 10 -15.22 5.12 -20.82
C THR A 10 -15.40 5.90 -22.11
N GLU A 11 -15.37 7.23 -22.03
CA GLU A 11 -15.35 8.11 -23.20
C GLU A 11 -13.98 8.76 -23.34
N ILE A 12 -13.45 8.79 -24.56
CA ILE A 12 -12.18 9.45 -24.82
C ILE A 12 -12.31 10.97 -24.70
N ASP A 13 -11.30 11.56 -24.09
CA ASP A 13 -11.12 12.98 -23.87
C ASP A 13 -9.69 13.36 -24.25
N PHE A 14 -9.52 14.54 -24.85
CA PHE A 14 -8.22 15.06 -25.28
C PHE A 14 -7.94 16.34 -24.50
N SER A 15 -6.74 16.43 -23.92
CA SER A 15 -6.34 17.65 -23.23
C SER A 15 -6.42 18.85 -24.17
N LYS A 16 -6.92 19.98 -23.67
CA LYS A 16 -6.99 21.24 -24.44
C LYS A 16 -5.60 21.81 -24.69
N ASP A 17 -4.65 21.49 -23.84
CA ASP A 17 -3.26 21.96 -23.91
C ASP A 17 -2.40 21.09 -24.83
N TRP A 18 -2.97 20.01 -25.37
CA TRP A 18 -2.30 19.14 -26.32
C TRP A 18 -2.79 19.40 -27.75
N ASP A 19 -1.93 20.03 -28.55
CA ASP A 19 -2.17 20.24 -29.98
C ASP A 19 -1.96 18.92 -30.75
N ILE A 20 -3.02 18.12 -30.81
CA ILE A 20 -3.05 16.82 -31.47
C ILE A 20 -3.75 16.89 -32.82
N SER A 21 -3.10 16.32 -33.84
CA SER A 21 -3.59 16.28 -35.22
C SER A 21 -4.89 15.47 -35.36
N ALA A 22 -5.72 15.80 -36.35
CA ALA A 22 -6.93 15.03 -36.62
C ALA A 22 -6.67 13.54 -36.94
N PRO A 23 -5.63 13.18 -37.72
CA PRO A 23 -5.24 11.78 -37.90
C PRO A 23 -4.90 11.07 -36.58
N ASP A 24 -4.13 11.69 -35.69
CA ASP A 24 -3.78 11.08 -34.41
C ASP A 24 -5.00 10.90 -33.50
N LYS A 25 -5.94 11.87 -33.49
CA LYS A 25 -7.22 11.72 -32.77
C LYS A 25 -7.98 10.48 -33.23
N TYR A 26 -8.02 10.23 -34.54
CA TYR A 26 -8.67 9.04 -35.09
C TYR A 26 -7.99 7.74 -34.63
N ILE A 27 -6.66 7.71 -34.60
CA ILE A 27 -5.89 6.57 -34.11
C ILE A 27 -6.26 6.26 -32.65
N PHE A 28 -6.29 7.26 -31.78
CA PHE A 28 -6.66 7.06 -30.38
C PHE A 28 -8.11 6.61 -30.20
N GLN A 29 -9.04 7.15 -30.98
CA GLN A 29 -10.43 6.72 -30.98
C GLN A 29 -10.56 5.26 -31.41
N TYR A 30 -9.81 4.84 -32.44
CA TYR A 30 -9.78 3.47 -32.92
C TYR A 30 -9.28 2.49 -31.85
N PHE A 31 -8.15 2.79 -31.19
CA PHE A 31 -7.63 1.96 -30.09
C PHE A 31 -8.61 1.93 -28.91
N HIS A 32 -9.12 3.09 -28.49
CA HIS A 32 -10.07 3.19 -27.38
C HIS A 32 -11.34 2.35 -27.59
N GLN A 33 -11.87 2.31 -28.82
CA GLN A 33 -13.06 1.51 -29.16
C GLN A 33 -12.86 0.00 -29.00
N GLN A 34 -11.63 -0.48 -29.09
CA GLN A 34 -11.31 -1.91 -28.94
C GLN A 34 -11.10 -2.32 -27.49
N LEU A 35 -10.95 -1.34 -26.58
CA LEU A 35 -10.70 -1.64 -25.18
C LEU A 35 -11.97 -2.15 -24.51
N GLU A 36 -11.81 -3.22 -23.72
CA GLU A 36 -12.88 -3.77 -22.91
C GLU A 36 -13.41 -2.77 -21.88
N ASN A 37 -14.65 -2.97 -21.43
CA ASN A 37 -15.20 -2.15 -20.35
C ASN A 37 -14.41 -2.35 -19.04
N LEU A 38 -14.31 -1.30 -18.24
CA LEU A 38 -13.68 -1.36 -16.93
C LEU A 38 -14.65 -1.89 -15.88
N GLU A 39 -14.15 -2.61 -14.89
CA GLU A 39 -14.91 -2.91 -13.67
C GLU A 39 -15.17 -1.63 -12.85
N ALA A 40 -16.06 -1.71 -11.85
CA ALA A 40 -16.30 -0.59 -10.94
C ALA A 40 -15.02 -0.17 -10.20
N SER A 41 -14.79 1.14 -10.07
CA SER A 41 -13.66 1.71 -9.31
C SER A 41 -12.26 1.31 -9.81
N GLN A 42 -12.13 1.07 -11.12
CA GLN A 42 -10.89 0.66 -11.75
C GLN A 42 -10.19 1.86 -12.42
N LEU A 43 -8.86 1.90 -12.29
CA LEU A 43 -7.95 2.74 -13.06
C LEU A 43 -7.08 1.82 -13.93
N HIS A 44 -6.95 2.15 -15.21
CA HIS A 44 -6.24 1.31 -16.18
C HIS A 44 -5.45 2.17 -17.17
N VAL A 45 -4.30 1.66 -17.62
CA VAL A 45 -3.46 2.26 -18.66
C VAL A 45 -3.32 1.26 -19.80
N HIS A 46 -3.44 1.72 -21.04
CA HIS A 46 -3.28 0.89 -22.23
C HIS A 46 -2.19 1.48 -23.13
N GLY A 47 -1.11 0.72 -23.35
CA GLY A 47 -0.06 1.09 -24.29
C GLY A 47 -0.58 1.12 -25.72
N VAL A 48 -0.27 2.19 -26.46
CA VAL A 48 -0.70 2.38 -27.85
C VAL A 48 0.46 2.15 -28.80
N LYS A 49 1.59 2.81 -28.56
CA LYS A 49 2.79 2.73 -29.40
C LYS A 49 4.02 3.13 -28.61
N LEU A 50 5.16 2.56 -28.99
CA LEU A 50 6.47 2.85 -28.43
C LEU A 50 7.39 3.27 -29.58
N TYR A 51 8.11 4.37 -29.40
CA TYR A 51 9.18 4.77 -30.30
C TYR A 51 10.46 5.06 -29.53
N THR A 52 11.59 4.75 -30.14
CA THR A 52 12.90 5.08 -29.66
C THR A 52 13.30 6.48 -30.11
N VAL A 53 13.99 7.21 -29.22
CA VAL A 53 14.51 8.56 -29.44
C VAL A 53 15.90 8.65 -28.82
N GLU A 54 16.73 9.62 -29.23
CA GLU A 54 18.10 9.73 -28.72
C GLU A 54 18.20 9.78 -27.18
N SER A 55 17.17 10.30 -26.50
CA SER A 55 17.12 10.41 -25.04
C SER A 55 16.49 9.22 -24.32
N GLY A 56 16.01 8.18 -25.02
CA GLY A 56 15.33 7.02 -24.44
C GLY A 56 14.17 6.54 -25.30
N ILE A 57 12.99 6.32 -24.71
CA ILE A 57 11.78 5.92 -25.44
C ILE A 57 10.59 6.83 -25.12
N VAL A 58 9.76 7.07 -26.14
CA VAL A 58 8.45 7.68 -25.99
C VAL A 58 7.39 6.61 -26.10
N VAL A 59 6.65 6.42 -25.01
CA VAL A 59 5.52 5.50 -24.94
C VAL A 59 4.24 6.31 -24.94
N THR A 60 3.43 6.14 -25.96
CA THR A 60 2.08 6.69 -26.01
C THR A 60 1.13 5.69 -25.37
N ALA A 61 0.26 6.15 -24.47
CA ALA A 61 -0.74 5.31 -23.82
C ALA A 61 -2.06 6.05 -23.56
N ILE A 62 -3.12 5.28 -23.26
CA ILE A 62 -4.44 5.79 -22.86
C ILE A 62 -4.67 5.45 -21.39
N ILE A 63 -4.77 6.46 -20.53
CA ILE A 63 -5.18 6.32 -19.13
C ILE A 63 -6.69 6.47 -19.04
N ARG A 64 -7.37 5.55 -18.35
CA ARG A 64 -8.84 5.52 -18.23
C ARG A 64 -9.30 5.05 -16.87
N HIS A 65 -10.43 5.58 -16.39
CA HIS A 65 -11.00 5.18 -15.10
C HIS A 65 -12.52 5.05 -15.12
N SER A 66 -13.07 4.23 -14.22
CA SER A 66 -14.51 4.00 -14.06
C SER A 66 -15.11 4.63 -12.79
N LEU A 67 -14.39 5.58 -12.18
CA LEU A 67 -14.89 6.29 -11.01
C LEU A 67 -16.09 7.18 -11.37
N PRO A 68 -17.16 7.21 -10.54
CA PRO A 68 -18.33 8.09 -10.73
C PRO A 68 -18.06 9.53 -10.26
N LYS A 69 -16.79 9.95 -10.26
CA LYS A 69 -16.32 11.26 -9.82
C LYS A 69 -15.06 11.62 -10.60
N LYS A 70 -14.64 12.89 -10.52
CA LYS A 70 -13.39 13.34 -11.10
C LYS A 70 -12.20 12.59 -10.50
N LEU A 71 -11.19 12.34 -11.31
CA LEU A 71 -9.92 11.75 -10.90
C LEU A 71 -8.80 12.76 -11.17
N ARG A 72 -8.03 13.07 -10.13
CA ARG A 72 -6.74 13.75 -10.24
C ARG A 72 -5.64 12.76 -9.88
N LEU A 73 -4.66 12.64 -10.76
CA LEU A 73 -3.44 11.89 -10.49
C LEU A 73 -2.36 12.93 -10.15
N GLU A 74 -1.67 12.76 -9.03
CA GLU A 74 -0.53 13.61 -8.68
C GLU A 74 0.75 12.98 -9.22
N GLN A 75 0.98 11.72 -8.86
CA GLN A 75 2.12 10.94 -9.32
C GLN A 75 1.66 9.53 -9.65
N VAL A 76 2.27 8.94 -10.68
CA VAL A 76 2.05 7.53 -11.04
C VAL A 76 3.39 6.89 -11.36
N VAL A 77 3.53 5.61 -11.06
CA VAL A 77 4.65 4.82 -11.58
C VAL A 77 4.13 3.92 -12.66
N LEU A 78 4.82 3.96 -13.81
CA LEU A 78 4.45 3.21 -14.99
C LEU A 78 5.59 2.27 -15.34
N VAL A 79 5.21 1.04 -15.70
CA VAL A 79 6.13 0.00 -16.16
C VAL A 79 5.72 -0.43 -17.56
N VAL A 80 6.72 -0.52 -18.44
CA VAL A 80 6.60 -1.07 -19.79
C VAL A 80 7.09 -2.51 -19.75
N LYS A 81 6.30 -3.44 -20.28
CA LYS A 81 6.62 -4.88 -20.30
C LYS A 81 6.52 -5.44 -21.71
N ASP A 82 7.34 -6.42 -22.06
CA ASP A 82 7.12 -7.20 -23.28
C ASP A 82 5.98 -8.23 -23.10
N LYS A 83 5.69 -9.01 -24.16
CA LYS A 83 4.66 -10.06 -24.12
C LYS A 83 4.94 -11.20 -23.14
N GLU A 84 6.19 -11.37 -22.72
CA GLU A 84 6.60 -12.38 -21.75
C GLU A 84 6.53 -11.84 -20.31
N GLY A 85 6.21 -10.55 -20.16
CA GLY A 85 6.12 -9.86 -18.87
C GLY A 85 7.46 -9.33 -18.36
N LYS A 86 8.54 -9.39 -19.15
CA LYS A 86 9.84 -8.80 -18.81
C LYS A 86 9.69 -7.28 -18.77
N GLU A 87 10.14 -6.66 -17.68
CA GLU A 87 10.11 -5.20 -17.56
C GLU A 87 11.21 -4.57 -18.44
N LEU A 88 10.80 -3.66 -19.31
CA LEU A 88 11.64 -2.98 -20.29
C LEU A 88 12.07 -1.59 -19.82
N ALA A 89 11.15 -0.86 -19.18
CA ALA A 89 11.38 0.47 -18.65
C ALA A 89 10.42 0.77 -17.50
N LYS A 90 10.83 1.66 -16.60
CA LYS A 90 10.06 2.00 -15.40
C LYS A 90 10.39 3.41 -14.93
N LYS A 91 9.35 4.21 -14.70
CA LYS A 91 9.51 5.61 -14.28
C LYS A 91 8.33 6.09 -13.45
N GLN A 92 8.63 6.95 -12.48
CA GLN A 92 7.64 7.77 -11.78
C GLN A 92 7.41 9.07 -12.56
N PHE A 93 6.16 9.34 -12.92
CA PHE A 93 5.74 10.56 -13.61
C PHE A 93 4.99 11.49 -12.65
N ASP A 94 5.31 12.78 -12.74
CA ASP A 94 4.45 13.86 -12.27
C ASP A 94 3.29 14.04 -13.27
N MET A 95 2.06 14.05 -12.75
CA MET A 95 0.84 14.09 -13.52
C MET A 95 0.12 15.44 -13.43
N GLU A 96 0.77 16.49 -12.93
CA GLU A 96 0.18 17.83 -12.86
C GLU A 96 -0.28 18.33 -14.23
N LEU A 97 0.55 18.18 -15.27
CA LEU A 97 0.21 18.56 -16.65
C LEU A 97 -0.83 17.65 -17.30
N PHE A 98 -0.97 16.41 -16.82
CA PHE A 98 -2.03 15.51 -17.28
C PHE A 98 -3.40 16.03 -16.86
N GLY A 99 -3.49 16.71 -15.72
CA GLY A 99 -4.69 17.38 -15.23
C GLY A 99 -5.78 16.43 -14.72
N GLU A 100 -6.97 17.00 -14.47
CA GLU A 100 -8.13 16.23 -14.01
C GLU A 100 -8.84 15.52 -15.17
N LEU A 101 -9.37 14.34 -14.86
CA LEU A 101 -10.31 13.60 -15.70
C LEU A 101 -11.71 13.64 -15.08
N GLU A 102 -12.71 13.92 -15.91
CA GLU A 102 -14.11 13.79 -15.51
C GLU A 102 -14.50 12.31 -15.32
N ALA A 103 -15.64 12.06 -14.68
CA ALA A 103 -16.12 10.70 -14.44
C ALA A 103 -16.19 9.86 -15.74
N PHE A 104 -15.75 8.61 -15.66
CA PHE A 104 -15.78 7.64 -16.76
C PHE A 104 -15.00 8.09 -18.03
N LYS A 105 -13.90 8.83 -17.88
CA LYS A 105 -13.10 9.30 -19.01
C LYS A 105 -11.83 8.48 -19.26
N ALA A 106 -11.35 8.59 -20.49
CA ALA A 106 -10.08 8.08 -20.97
C ALA A 106 -9.30 9.21 -21.65
N ARG A 107 -8.00 9.38 -21.39
CA ARG A 107 -7.17 10.41 -22.02
C ARG A 107 -5.87 9.80 -22.52
N PRO A 108 -5.50 10.01 -23.80
CA PRO A 108 -4.19 9.63 -24.30
C PRO A 108 -3.11 10.60 -23.82
N TRP A 109 -1.90 10.08 -23.64
CA TRP A 109 -0.74 10.83 -23.19
C TRP A 109 0.56 10.20 -23.71
N ASN A 110 1.61 11.02 -23.81
CA ASN A 110 2.95 10.58 -24.17
C ASN A 110 3.85 10.59 -22.93
N PHE A 111 4.53 9.47 -22.68
CA PHE A 111 5.43 9.26 -21.56
C PHE A 111 6.85 9.12 -22.08
N LEU A 112 7.73 10.03 -21.67
CA LEU A 112 9.16 9.94 -21.96
C LEU A 112 9.86 9.15 -20.84
N PHE A 113 10.33 7.97 -21.18
CA PHE A 113 11.29 7.21 -20.36
C PHE A 113 12.67 7.54 -20.89
N GLU A 114 13.49 8.14 -20.04
CA GLU A 114 14.87 8.51 -20.37
C GLU A 114 15.77 7.27 -20.30
N MET A 115 17.01 7.38 -20.79
CA MET A 115 17.96 6.26 -20.78
C MET A 115 18.13 5.61 -19.40
N ASP A 116 18.13 6.40 -18.33
CA ASP A 116 18.28 5.91 -16.95
C ASP A 116 17.01 5.20 -16.42
N ASP A 117 15.87 5.34 -17.10
CA ASP A 117 14.61 4.66 -16.76
C ASP A 117 14.49 3.27 -17.44
N LEU A 118 15.43 2.91 -18.31
CA LEU A 118 15.42 1.64 -19.04
C LEU A 118 16.00 0.52 -18.16
N LEU A 119 15.32 -0.63 -18.19
CA LEU A 119 15.71 -1.83 -17.44
C LEU A 119 16.42 -2.88 -18.31
N VAL A 120 16.50 -2.59 -19.62
CA VAL A 120 17.16 -3.42 -20.64
C VAL A 120 18.09 -2.54 -21.48
N PRO A 121 19.10 -3.14 -22.14
CA PRO A 121 19.89 -2.43 -23.15
C PRO A 121 19.00 -1.73 -24.19
N TYR A 122 19.34 -0.48 -24.51
CA TYR A 122 18.53 0.37 -25.40
C TYR A 122 18.34 -0.24 -26.81
N ASP A 123 19.29 -1.04 -27.29
CA ASP A 123 19.24 -1.73 -28.58
C ASP A 123 18.29 -2.93 -28.61
N GLU A 124 17.78 -3.40 -27.46
CA GLU A 124 16.68 -4.36 -27.39
C GLU A 124 15.32 -3.71 -27.71
N LEU A 125 15.22 -2.38 -27.65
CA LEU A 125 13.99 -1.63 -27.87
C LEU A 125 13.87 -1.24 -29.34
N ILE A 126 12.77 -1.62 -29.97
CA ILE A 126 12.50 -1.32 -31.38
C ILE A 126 11.20 -0.54 -31.52
N ASN A 127 11.17 0.36 -32.51
CA ASN A 127 9.97 1.12 -32.85
C ASN A 127 8.79 0.21 -33.13
N GLU A 128 7.62 0.56 -32.59
CA GLU A 128 6.35 -0.15 -32.78
C GLU A 128 6.38 -1.62 -32.34
N MET A 129 7.30 -2.00 -31.44
CA MET A 129 7.24 -3.32 -30.81
C MET A 129 5.95 -3.51 -30.02
N ASP A 130 5.52 -4.76 -29.89
CA ASP A 130 4.44 -5.10 -28.98
C ASP A 130 4.91 -4.98 -27.53
N PHE A 131 4.09 -4.35 -26.70
CA PHE A 131 4.34 -4.17 -25.27
C PHE A 131 3.02 -4.04 -24.50
N GLU A 132 3.11 -4.18 -23.20
CA GLU A 132 2.08 -3.82 -22.25
C GLU A 132 2.56 -2.69 -21.35
N MET A 133 1.62 -1.88 -20.88
CA MET A 133 1.88 -0.83 -19.92
C MET A 133 1.02 -1.06 -18.69
N ALA A 134 1.60 -0.94 -17.52
CA ALA A 134 0.90 -1.14 -16.26
C ALA A 134 1.21 -0.01 -15.27
N PHE A 135 0.24 0.30 -14.41
CA PHE A 135 0.52 1.03 -13.19
C PHE A 135 1.25 0.12 -12.22
N GLU A 136 2.37 0.59 -11.69
CA GLU A 136 2.97 -0.03 -10.53
C GLU A 136 2.38 0.60 -9.27
N TYR A 137 1.57 -0.20 -8.59
CA TYR A 137 1.04 0.19 -7.29
C TYR A 137 2.13 -0.01 -6.24
N TYR A 138 2.71 1.09 -5.76
CA TYR A 138 3.40 1.07 -4.48
C TYR A 138 2.39 1.33 -3.39
N GLU A 139 2.28 0.39 -2.47
CA GLU A 139 1.72 0.70 -1.17
C GLU A 139 2.66 1.70 -0.50
N LYS A 140 2.21 2.93 -0.28
CA LYS A 140 2.97 3.90 0.50
C LYS A 140 3.16 3.29 1.89
N VAL A 141 4.41 3.18 2.34
CA VAL A 141 4.76 2.66 3.66
C VAL A 141 5.47 3.70 4.51
N VAL A 142 5.24 3.65 5.82
CA VAL A 142 6.00 4.37 6.84
C VAL A 142 7.07 3.42 7.39
N LYS A 143 8.33 3.83 7.32
CA LYS A 143 9.48 3.06 7.81
C LYS A 143 9.93 3.53 9.18
N ASP A 144 10.04 4.85 9.33
CA ASP A 144 10.60 5.47 10.52
C ASP A 144 9.50 5.76 11.53
N PHE A 145 9.63 5.19 12.72
CA PHE A 145 8.76 5.45 13.86
C PHE A 145 9.57 6.00 15.03
N GLU A 146 9.09 7.09 15.62
CA GLU A 146 9.65 7.63 16.86
C GLU A 146 9.15 6.81 18.04
N LEU A 147 10.05 6.24 18.84
CA LEU A 147 9.68 5.59 20.08
C LEU A 147 9.29 6.65 21.12
N TYR A 148 8.09 6.51 21.66
CA TYR A 148 7.61 7.30 22.79
C TYR A 148 7.44 6.42 24.01
N LEU A 149 8.16 6.77 25.08
CA LEU A 149 8.04 6.15 26.40
C LEU A 149 7.34 7.16 27.31
N ASP A 150 6.14 6.82 27.81
CA ASP A 150 5.49 7.62 28.84
C ASP A 150 6.22 7.51 30.18
N GLU A 151 5.78 8.27 31.20
CA GLU A 151 6.43 8.30 32.51
C GLU A 151 6.52 6.91 33.16
N ASN A 152 5.51 6.05 32.98
CA ASN A 152 5.52 4.69 33.54
C ASN A 152 6.63 3.85 32.91
N TRP A 153 6.76 3.90 31.59
CA TRP A 153 7.80 3.17 30.87
C TRP A 153 9.19 3.76 31.05
N SER A 154 9.31 5.09 30.98
CA SER A 154 10.59 5.79 31.15
C SER A 154 11.21 5.58 32.52
N ASN A 155 10.38 5.50 33.57
CA ASN A 155 10.84 5.24 34.94
C ASN A 155 10.94 3.75 35.26
N GLY A 156 10.15 2.90 34.60
CA GLY A 156 10.09 1.45 34.85
C GLY A 156 11.17 0.64 34.14
N LEU A 157 11.79 1.17 33.08
CA LEU A 157 12.84 0.49 32.33
C LEU A 157 14.24 0.93 32.74
N THR A 158 15.18 -0.02 32.76
CA THR A 158 16.62 0.27 32.78
C THR A 158 17.08 0.88 31.45
N GLU A 159 18.25 1.51 31.43
CA GLU A 159 18.81 2.05 30.17
C GLU A 159 19.02 0.96 29.11
N ASP A 160 19.54 -0.21 29.48
CA ASP A 160 19.70 -1.35 28.57
C ASP A 160 18.34 -1.79 27.97
N GLN A 161 17.26 -1.76 28.75
CA GLN A 161 15.93 -2.09 28.26
C GLN A 161 15.38 -1.01 27.32
N LYS A 162 15.64 0.27 27.59
CA LYS A 162 15.25 1.36 26.69
C LYS A 162 15.97 1.25 25.35
N GLU A 163 17.28 0.96 25.37
CA GLU A 163 18.06 0.72 24.15
C GLU A 163 17.54 -0.48 23.37
N PHE A 164 17.17 -1.56 24.06
CA PHE A 164 16.56 -2.73 23.42
C PHE A 164 15.25 -2.37 22.69
N VAL A 165 14.34 -1.66 23.36
CA VAL A 165 13.05 -1.25 22.75
C VAL A 165 13.27 -0.29 21.58
N GLN A 166 14.21 0.66 21.70
CA GLN A 166 14.57 1.57 20.62
C GLN A 166 15.14 0.84 19.39
N SER A 167 16.05 -0.11 19.62
CA SER A 167 16.63 -0.95 18.58
C SER A 167 15.57 -1.80 17.90
N LEU A 168 14.66 -2.39 18.68
CA LEU A 168 13.52 -3.14 18.16
C LEU A 168 12.69 -2.28 17.22
N VAL A 169 12.19 -1.11 17.67
CA VAL A 169 11.39 -0.20 16.83
C VAL A 169 12.08 0.13 15.51
N SER A 170 13.39 0.38 15.55
CA SER A 170 14.19 0.75 14.38
C SER A 170 14.41 -0.41 13.40
N SER A 171 14.22 -1.65 13.85
CA SER A 171 14.41 -2.87 13.05
C SER A 171 13.12 -3.45 12.48
N LEU A 172 11.95 -2.98 12.96
CA LEU A 172 10.66 -3.52 12.54
C LEU A 172 10.35 -3.20 11.07
N GLU A 173 9.58 -4.07 10.44
CA GLU A 173 9.17 -3.91 9.04
C GLU A 173 8.33 -2.63 8.84
N PRO A 174 8.41 -2.00 7.65
CA PRO A 174 7.55 -0.88 7.28
C PRO A 174 6.06 -1.21 7.37
N ILE A 175 5.24 -0.22 7.70
CA ILE A 175 3.78 -0.34 7.78
C ILE A 175 3.14 0.43 6.64
N LYS A 176 2.05 -0.06 6.04
CA LYS A 176 1.31 0.72 5.05
C LYS A 176 0.72 1.98 5.69
N VAL A 177 0.65 3.06 4.92
CA VAL A 177 -0.02 4.29 5.34
C VAL A 177 -1.49 3.99 5.64
N ASN A 178 -2.02 4.62 6.69
CA ASN A 178 -3.38 4.40 7.23
C ASN A 178 -3.60 3.02 7.87
N GLU A 179 -2.55 2.46 8.48
CA GLU A 179 -2.65 1.26 9.31
C GLU A 179 -2.06 1.48 10.70
N ILE A 180 -2.44 0.58 11.62
CA ILE A 180 -1.78 0.40 12.92
C ILE A 180 -1.11 -0.96 12.89
N SER A 181 0.09 -1.07 13.47
CA SER A 181 0.74 -2.35 13.72
C SER A 181 0.87 -2.59 15.22
N ILE A 182 0.73 -3.85 15.63
CA ILE A 182 1.10 -4.31 16.96
C ILE A 182 2.20 -5.35 16.85
N VAL A 183 3.20 -5.28 17.72
CA VAL A 183 4.28 -6.26 17.80
C VAL A 183 4.54 -6.60 19.26
N GLY A 184 4.40 -7.86 19.62
CA GLY A 184 4.80 -8.35 20.92
C GLY A 184 6.31 -8.53 21.02
N PHE A 185 6.90 -8.17 22.16
CA PHE A 185 8.36 -8.23 22.34
C PHE A 185 8.82 -8.79 23.68
N HIS A 186 7.93 -8.87 24.67
CA HIS A 186 8.24 -9.46 25.96
C HIS A 186 7.00 -10.13 26.56
N PHE A 187 7.24 -11.17 27.33
CA PHE A 187 6.20 -12.04 27.89
C PHE A 187 6.60 -12.47 29.30
N GLU A 188 5.67 -12.34 30.24
CA GLU A 188 5.85 -12.74 31.63
C GLU A 188 4.66 -13.57 32.08
N GLU A 189 4.96 -14.76 32.62
CA GLU A 189 3.94 -15.67 33.11
C GLU A 189 3.94 -15.75 34.63
N TYR A 190 2.75 -15.65 35.20
CA TYR A 190 2.47 -15.80 36.62
C TYR A 190 1.51 -16.97 36.84
N ALA A 191 1.21 -17.26 38.11
CA ALA A 191 0.30 -18.36 38.47
C ALA A 191 -1.08 -18.22 37.79
N GLU A 192 -1.70 -17.04 37.88
CA GLU A 192 -3.08 -16.79 37.41
C GLU A 192 -3.18 -15.85 36.21
N ALA A 193 -2.06 -15.31 35.74
CA ALA A 193 -2.05 -14.28 34.70
C ALA A 193 -0.83 -14.38 33.79
N VAL A 194 -0.95 -13.75 32.63
CA VAL A 194 0.13 -13.55 31.66
C VAL A 194 0.17 -12.07 31.31
N ASN A 195 1.36 -11.46 31.39
CA ASN A 195 1.59 -10.10 30.91
C ASN A 195 2.32 -10.16 29.57
N ILE A 196 1.78 -9.47 28.58
CA ILE A 196 2.37 -9.35 27.25
C ILE A 196 2.67 -7.89 27.01
N PHE A 197 3.92 -7.60 26.65
CA PHE A 197 4.33 -6.26 26.30
C PHE A 197 4.38 -6.14 24.79
N ILE A 198 3.67 -5.13 24.28
CA ILE A 198 3.55 -4.87 22.85
C ILE A 198 3.96 -3.45 22.53
N ILE A 199 4.37 -3.22 21.29
CA ILE A 199 4.55 -1.90 20.69
C ILE A 199 3.40 -1.68 19.72
N ILE A 200 2.69 -0.57 19.88
CA ILE A 200 1.69 -0.08 18.93
C ILE A 200 2.36 0.99 18.06
N ARG A 201 2.20 0.90 16.73
CA ARG A 201 2.76 1.86 15.77
C ARG A 201 1.66 2.50 14.94
N ASN A 202 1.67 3.84 14.83
CA ASN A 202 0.65 4.59 14.10
C ASN A 202 1.16 5.11 12.74
N ALA A 203 0.70 4.49 11.65
CA ALA A 203 1.03 4.90 10.28
C ALA A 203 -0.03 5.81 9.63
N PHE A 204 -0.98 6.35 10.40
CA PHE A 204 -1.87 7.42 9.96
C PHE A 204 -1.14 8.78 9.97
N SER A 205 -1.64 9.73 9.17
CA SER A 205 -1.17 11.12 9.18
C SER A 205 -1.52 11.87 10.46
N ASP A 206 -2.55 11.41 11.17
CA ASP A 206 -3.10 12.05 12.36
C ASP A 206 -2.81 11.25 13.63
N SER A 207 -2.87 11.92 14.78
CA SER A 207 -2.86 11.26 16.08
C SER A 207 -4.11 10.42 16.26
N LEU A 208 -3.97 9.28 16.92
CA LEU A 208 -5.07 8.37 17.24
C LEU A 208 -5.25 8.24 18.74
N THR A 209 -6.50 8.04 19.16
CA THR A 209 -6.86 7.60 20.51
C THR A 209 -7.50 6.22 20.40
N ILE A 210 -6.89 5.21 21.03
CA ILE A 210 -7.34 3.82 20.97
C ILE A 210 -7.89 3.43 22.33
N GLU A 211 -9.21 3.25 22.44
CA GLU A 211 -9.85 2.84 23.70
C GLU A 211 -9.83 1.33 23.93
N ASN A 212 -9.93 0.57 22.84
CA ASN A 212 -10.08 -0.87 22.87
C ASN A 212 -9.32 -1.50 21.70
N LEU A 213 -8.47 -2.48 22.01
CA LEU A 213 -7.61 -3.14 21.03
C LEU A 213 -8.15 -4.54 20.74
N PRO A 214 -8.71 -4.80 19.54
CA PRO A 214 -9.18 -6.13 19.19
C PRO A 214 -8.00 -7.04 18.84
N ILE A 215 -7.73 -8.02 19.69
CA ILE A 215 -6.54 -8.88 19.60
C ILE A 215 -6.86 -10.36 19.62
N GLN A 216 -5.90 -11.13 19.11
CA GLN A 216 -5.83 -12.58 19.23
C GLN A 216 -4.41 -13.00 19.62
N LEU A 217 -4.32 -13.95 20.55
CA LEU A 217 -3.08 -14.51 21.06
C LEU A 217 -2.95 -15.95 20.58
N PHE A 218 -1.77 -16.30 20.08
CA PHE A 218 -1.40 -17.64 19.62
C PHE A 218 -0.25 -18.21 20.42
N ASP A 219 -0.23 -19.52 20.58
CA ASP A 219 0.88 -20.27 21.18
C ASP A 219 1.88 -20.77 20.13
N ALA A 220 2.89 -21.53 20.55
CA ALA A 220 3.97 -22.04 19.71
C ALA A 220 3.49 -22.99 18.60
N THR A 221 2.32 -23.59 18.78
CA THR A 221 1.69 -24.49 17.81
C THR A 221 0.85 -23.74 16.78
N GLY A 222 0.62 -22.44 16.98
CA GLY A 222 -0.27 -21.61 16.17
C GLY A 222 -1.73 -21.71 16.59
N ASP A 223 -2.04 -22.37 17.71
CA ASP A 223 -3.39 -22.45 18.25
C ASP A 223 -3.80 -21.12 18.89
N ILE A 224 -5.06 -20.72 18.69
CA ILE A 224 -5.62 -19.53 19.36
C ILE A 224 -5.78 -19.83 20.85
N VAL A 225 -5.06 -19.06 21.67
CA VAL A 225 -5.16 -19.09 23.13
C VAL A 225 -6.30 -18.20 23.61
N CYS A 226 -6.43 -17.00 23.02
CA CYS A 226 -7.46 -16.05 23.40
C CYS A 226 -7.79 -15.10 22.25
N LYS A 227 -9.01 -14.57 22.25
CA LYS A 227 -9.52 -13.59 21.29
C LYS A 227 -10.50 -12.65 21.99
N LEU A 228 -10.16 -11.37 22.10
CA LEU A 228 -11.02 -10.36 22.75
C LEU A 228 -10.73 -8.95 22.26
N GLY A 229 -11.66 -8.02 22.52
CA GLY A 229 -11.34 -6.60 22.58
C GLY A 229 -10.74 -6.29 23.95
N PHE A 230 -9.47 -5.91 23.99
CA PHE A 230 -8.75 -5.56 25.19
C PHE A 230 -8.90 -4.06 25.49
N PRO A 231 -9.64 -3.65 26.53
CA PRO A 231 -9.77 -2.25 26.88
C PRO A 231 -8.43 -1.71 27.40
N ILE A 232 -7.92 -0.64 26.78
CA ILE A 232 -6.63 -0.01 27.14
C ILE A 232 -6.78 1.45 27.62
N GLY A 233 -8.01 1.96 27.69
CA GLY A 233 -8.30 3.32 28.11
C GLY A 233 -7.94 4.35 27.03
N GLU A 234 -7.86 5.64 27.35
CA GLU A 234 -7.53 6.69 26.38
C GLU A 234 -6.04 6.64 25.97
N PHE A 235 -5.68 5.66 25.13
CA PHE A 235 -4.32 5.49 24.64
C PHE A 235 -4.07 6.37 23.42
N GLU A 236 -3.44 7.53 23.64
CA GLU A 236 -3.05 8.44 22.58
C GLU A 236 -1.72 8.04 21.92
N ILE A 237 -1.65 8.10 20.59
CA ILE A 237 -0.44 7.84 19.82
C ILE A 237 -0.37 8.80 18.62
N SER A 238 0.72 9.56 18.53
CA SER A 238 0.93 10.54 17.47
C SER A 238 1.25 9.88 16.12
N SER A 239 1.14 10.64 15.03
CA SER A 239 1.55 10.16 13.70
C SER A 239 3.03 9.75 13.69
N LYS A 240 3.34 8.62 13.06
CA LYS A 240 4.69 8.03 12.96
C LYS A 240 5.34 7.77 14.33
N GLN A 241 4.53 7.48 15.33
CA GLN A 241 5.01 7.13 16.66
C GLN A 241 4.87 5.62 16.90
N ALA A 242 5.79 5.07 17.67
CA ALA A 242 5.74 3.75 18.26
C ALA A 242 5.63 3.90 19.78
N ARG A 243 4.62 3.32 20.41
CA ARG A 243 4.38 3.44 21.86
C ARG A 243 4.16 2.06 22.48
N PRO A 244 4.89 1.70 23.55
CA PRO A 244 4.71 0.42 24.20
C PRO A 244 3.54 0.43 25.19
N ILE A 245 2.90 -0.72 25.37
CA ILE A 245 1.87 -0.96 26.38
C ILE A 245 1.98 -2.40 26.91
N SER A 246 1.66 -2.57 28.19
CA SER A 246 1.55 -3.89 28.82
C SER A 246 0.09 -4.32 28.88
N LEU A 247 -0.19 -5.53 28.43
CA LEU A 247 -1.51 -6.15 28.45
C LEU A 247 -1.49 -7.34 29.42
N SER A 248 -2.36 -7.30 30.44
CA SER A 248 -2.47 -8.36 31.44
C SER A 248 -3.70 -9.24 31.17
N PHE A 249 -3.47 -10.52 30.92
CA PHE A 249 -4.50 -11.51 30.64
C PHE A 249 -4.68 -12.43 31.83
N SER A 250 -5.92 -12.56 32.33
CA SER A 250 -6.27 -13.64 33.26
C SER A 250 -6.18 -14.97 32.53
N LYS A 251 -5.62 -16.02 33.15
CA LYS A 251 -5.62 -17.36 32.52
C LYS A 251 -7.03 -17.94 32.37
N GLU A 252 -8.02 -17.43 33.11
CA GLU A 252 -9.42 -17.84 33.02
C GLU A 252 -10.07 -17.53 31.67
N ILE A 253 -9.56 -16.53 30.92
CA ILE A 253 -10.06 -16.18 29.58
C ILE A 253 -9.43 -17.03 28.47
N PHE A 254 -8.52 -17.95 28.81
CA PHE A 254 -7.86 -18.80 27.83
C PHE A 254 -8.80 -19.91 27.37
N MET A 255 -8.83 -20.11 26.05
CA MET A 255 -9.61 -21.15 25.39
C MET A 255 -8.91 -22.52 25.45
N LYS A 256 -7.66 -22.56 25.93
CA LYS A 256 -6.78 -23.72 26.01
C LYS A 256 -6.22 -23.85 27.43
N GLU A 257 -6.29 -25.06 27.99
CA GLU A 257 -5.96 -25.32 29.40
C GLU A 257 -4.45 -25.19 29.69
N ASN A 258 -3.59 -25.62 28.76
CA ASN A 258 -2.13 -25.51 28.87
C ASN A 258 -1.52 -25.05 27.54
N PRO A 259 -1.57 -23.75 27.22
CA PRO A 259 -0.92 -23.20 26.02
C PRO A 259 0.61 -23.33 26.10
N ASP A 260 1.26 -23.58 24.96
CA ASP A 260 2.73 -23.62 24.88
C ASP A 260 3.28 -22.24 24.52
N PHE A 261 3.73 -21.47 25.51
CA PHE A 261 4.30 -20.14 25.29
C PHE A 261 5.81 -20.12 25.03
N SER A 262 6.43 -21.26 24.69
CA SER A 262 7.84 -21.29 24.25
C SER A 262 8.09 -20.43 23.00
N SER A 263 7.04 -20.23 22.20
CA SER A 263 6.90 -19.21 21.18
C SER A 263 5.45 -18.71 21.23
N TRP A 264 5.23 -17.46 20.85
CA TRP A 264 3.90 -16.86 20.89
C TRP A 264 3.78 -15.76 19.85
N LYS A 265 2.54 -15.45 19.48
CA LYS A 265 2.23 -14.36 18.55
C LYS A 265 0.98 -13.63 19.01
N ILE A 266 0.99 -12.31 18.91
CA ILE A 266 -0.19 -11.48 19.12
C ILE A 266 -0.46 -10.68 17.86
N ASP A 267 -1.70 -10.75 17.37
CA ASP A 267 -2.14 -10.01 16.18
C ASP A 267 -3.42 -9.23 16.50
N MET A 268 -3.65 -8.16 15.74
CA MET A 268 -4.97 -7.54 15.72
C MET A 268 -5.95 -8.43 14.96
N LEU A 269 -7.21 -8.42 15.39
CA LEU A 269 -8.28 -9.00 14.61
C LEU A 269 -8.54 -8.16 13.37
N ALA A 270 -8.54 -8.81 12.20
CA ALA A 270 -8.99 -8.17 10.97
C ALA A 270 -10.41 -7.66 11.15
N GLN A 271 -10.59 -6.33 11.21
CA GLN A 271 -11.90 -5.73 11.13
C GLN A 271 -12.36 -5.87 9.69
N THR A 272 -13.38 -6.70 9.47
CA THR A 272 -14.13 -6.68 8.21
C THR A 272 -14.92 -5.38 8.22
N LEU A 273 -14.44 -4.39 7.45
CA LEU A 273 -15.19 -3.17 7.13
C LEU A 273 -16.35 -3.51 6.19
#